data_AF-A0A537Y6T8-F1
#
_entry.id   AF-A0A537Y6T8-F1
#
_cell.length_a   1.000
_cell.length_b   1.000
_cell.length_c   1.000
_cell.angle_alpha   90.00
_cell.angle_beta   90.00
_cell.angle_gamma   90.00
#
_symmetry.space_group_name_H-M   'P 1'
#
loop_
_entity.id
_entity.type
_entity.pdbx_description
1 polymer ?
#
loop_
_entity_poly.entity_id
_entity_poly.type
_entity_poly.pdbx_seq_one_letter_code
_entity_poly.pdbx_strand_id
1 'polypeptide(L)'
;MLLRMEHSRHEPRPTKPDKRGPSGDPGHPQPEAAEVESARLLANDAKEALKREGLSEREIRRLADEYIALDEGEGVPEFIAWARRHPRA
;
A
#
# COMPACT_ATOMS: atom_id res chain seq x y z
N MET A 1 47.85 -25.78 -14.42
CA MET A 1 47.68 -24.97 -13.18
C MET A 1 46.20 -24.98 -12.82
N LEU A 2 45.87 -25.40 -11.60
CA LEU A 2 44.56 -25.30 -10.95
C LEU A 2 44.44 -23.96 -10.23
N LEU A 3 43.28 -23.28 -10.32
CA LEU A 3 42.57 -22.72 -9.17
C LEU A 3 41.12 -22.35 -9.55
N ARG A 4 40.16 -22.82 -8.73
CA ARG A 4 38.77 -22.36 -8.69
C ARG A 4 38.69 -20.95 -8.12
N MET A 5 37.61 -20.23 -8.41
CA MET A 5 36.88 -19.43 -7.40
C MET A 5 35.52 -18.99 -7.96
N GLU A 6 34.46 -19.63 -7.45
CA GLU A 6 33.15 -18.98 -7.34
C GLU A 6 33.26 -17.89 -6.28
N HIS A 7 32.74 -16.69 -6.54
CA HIS A 7 32.31 -15.77 -5.48
C HIS A 7 31.14 -14.94 -6.01
N SER A 8 29.94 -15.32 -5.56
CA SER A 8 28.81 -14.43 -5.37
C SER A 8 29.27 -13.13 -4.71
N ARG A 9 28.78 -11.98 -5.20
CA ARG A 9 28.53 -10.77 -4.38
C ARG A 9 27.68 -9.77 -5.16
N HIS A 10 26.42 -9.78 -4.76
CA HIS A 10 25.46 -8.71 -4.91
C HIS A 10 26.02 -7.40 -4.30
N GLU A 11 25.62 -6.26 -4.88
CA GLU A 11 25.55 -4.88 -4.31
C GLU A 11 26.80 -3.97 -4.45
N PRO A 12 26.62 -2.62 -4.60
CA PRO A 12 25.50 -1.78 -4.13
C PRO A 12 24.82 -0.85 -5.16
N ARG A 13 23.53 -0.56 -4.93
CA ARG A 13 22.78 0.52 -5.61
C ARG A 13 23.24 1.90 -5.12
N PRO A 14 23.24 2.94 -5.97
CA PRO A 14 23.08 4.32 -5.52
C PRO A 14 21.75 4.94 -6.02
N THR A 15 20.87 5.14 -5.03
CA THR A 15 19.99 6.30 -4.79
C THR A 15 19.14 6.86 -5.94
N LYS A 16 17.83 6.58 -5.89
CA LYS A 16 16.79 7.38 -6.54
C LYS A 16 16.86 8.83 -6.02
N PRO A 17 16.70 9.86 -6.86
CA PRO A 17 16.64 11.24 -6.40
C PRO A 17 15.27 11.53 -5.74
N ASP A 18 15.33 11.81 -4.44
CA ASP A 18 14.64 12.89 -3.72
C ASP A 18 13.27 13.33 -4.29
N LYS A 19 12.19 12.71 -3.83
CA LYS A 19 10.84 13.30 -3.89
C LYS A 19 10.59 14.07 -2.58
N ARG A 20 11.20 15.25 -2.43
CA ARG A 20 10.77 16.23 -1.42
C ARG A 20 9.50 16.92 -1.89
N GLY A 21 8.33 16.35 -1.56
CA GLY A 21 7.08 17.11 -1.51
C GLY A 21 7.06 18.01 -0.26
N PRO A 22 6.59 19.26 -0.33
CA PRO A 22 6.59 20.15 0.82
C PRO A 22 5.48 19.76 1.82
N SER A 23 5.90 19.64 3.08
CA SER A 23 5.08 19.69 4.31
C SER A 23 4.08 18.54 4.51
N GLY A 24 4.60 17.38 4.91
CA GLY A 24 3.83 16.35 5.61
C GLY A 24 3.97 16.53 7.12
N ASP A 25 2.85 16.44 7.83
CA ASP A 25 2.76 16.26 9.28
C ASP A 25 3.76 15.19 9.77
N PRO A 26 4.46 15.37 10.93
CA PRO A 26 5.65 14.58 11.29
C PRO A 26 5.40 13.11 11.69
N GLY A 27 4.26 12.53 11.31
CA GLY A 27 3.92 11.13 11.62
C GLY A 27 3.85 10.18 10.43
N HIS A 28 3.53 10.65 9.22
CA HIS A 28 3.32 9.78 8.06
C HIS A 28 3.80 10.47 6.77
N PRO A 29 4.65 9.82 5.94
CA PRO A 29 4.97 10.35 4.62
C PRO A 29 3.67 10.55 3.82
N GLN A 30 3.58 11.65 3.06
CA GLN A 30 2.46 11.82 2.13
C GLN A 30 2.47 10.65 1.14
N PRO A 31 1.30 10.03 0.84
CA PRO A 31 1.24 8.89 -0.05
C PRO A 31 1.72 9.26 -1.47
N GLU A 32 2.49 8.37 -2.09
CA GLU A 32 2.92 8.51 -3.47
C GLU A 32 1.70 8.41 -4.41
N ALA A 33 1.77 9.06 -5.58
CA ALA A 33 0.68 9.01 -6.57
C ALA A 33 0.30 7.58 -7.00
N ALA A 34 1.24 6.65 -6.96
CA ALA A 34 0.99 5.24 -7.22
C ALA A 34 0.16 4.58 -6.11
N GLU A 35 0.43 4.89 -4.84
CA GLU A 35 -0.33 4.37 -3.69
C GLU A 35 -1.77 4.87 -3.71
N VAL A 36 -1.98 6.15 -4.08
CA VAL A 36 -3.31 6.74 -4.24
C VAL A 36 -4.10 6.03 -5.34
N GLU A 37 -3.48 5.72 -6.48
CA GLU A 37 -4.15 5.02 -7.57
C GLU A 37 -4.45 3.56 -7.19
N SER A 38 -3.51 2.87 -6.53
CA SER A 38 -3.73 1.51 -6.01
C SER A 38 -4.89 1.45 -5.01
N ALA A 39 -4.94 2.36 -4.04
CA ALA A 39 -6.03 2.46 -3.06
C ALA A 39 -7.39 2.70 -3.76
N ARG A 40 -7.41 3.56 -4.78
CA ARG A 40 -8.62 3.82 -5.56
C ARG A 40 -9.11 2.58 -6.30
N LEU A 41 -8.23 1.82 -6.95
CA LEU A 41 -8.58 0.59 -7.64
C LEU A 41 -9.10 -0.46 -6.66
N LEU A 42 -8.38 -0.67 -5.56
CA LEU A 42 -8.75 -1.59 -4.49
C LEU A 42 -10.14 -1.29 -3.91
N ALA A 43 -10.42 0.00 -3.64
CA ALA A 43 -11.72 0.46 -3.17
C ALA A 43 -12.85 0.17 -4.18
N ASN A 44 -12.59 0.33 -5.48
CA ASN A 44 -13.58 0.07 -6.52
C ASN A 44 -13.87 -1.42 -6.67
N ASP A 45 -12.84 -2.27 -6.63
CA ASP A 45 -12.97 -3.72 -6.78
C ASP A 45 -13.68 -4.36 -5.57
N ALA A 46 -13.42 -3.87 -4.37
CA ALA A 46 -14.08 -4.34 -3.15
C ALA A 46 -15.47 -3.73 -2.91
N LYS A 47 -15.83 -2.70 -3.67
CA LYS A 47 -16.99 -1.83 -3.42
C LYS A 47 -18.29 -2.60 -3.23
N GLU A 48 -18.62 -3.49 -4.17
CA GLU A 48 -19.89 -4.20 -4.14
C GLU A 48 -20.01 -5.16 -2.96
N ALA A 49 -18.91 -5.79 -2.55
CA ALA A 49 -18.89 -6.66 -1.37
C ALA A 49 -19.11 -5.85 -0.09
N LEU A 50 -18.37 -4.76 0.09
CA LEU A 50 -18.43 -3.94 1.30
C LEU A 50 -19.73 -3.12 1.40
N LYS A 51 -20.32 -2.69 0.27
CA LYS A 51 -21.64 -2.04 0.25
C LYS A 51 -22.76 -2.97 0.73
N ARG A 52 -22.69 -4.27 0.40
CA ARG A 52 -23.64 -5.27 0.92
C ARG A 52 -23.55 -5.44 2.44
N GLU A 53 -22.41 -5.10 3.03
CA GLU A 53 -22.18 -5.10 4.48
C GLU A 53 -22.52 -3.75 5.15
N GLY A 54 -23.07 -2.81 4.37
CA GLY A 54 -23.55 -1.52 4.84
C GLY A 54 -22.52 -0.39 4.83
N LEU A 55 -21.33 -0.60 4.24
CA LEU A 55 -20.32 0.45 4.16
C LEU A 55 -20.67 1.45 3.06
N SER A 56 -20.52 2.73 3.35
CA SER A 56 -20.59 3.78 2.34
C SER A 56 -19.33 3.79 1.46
N GLU A 57 -19.45 4.30 0.25
CA GLU A 57 -18.30 4.42 -0.67
C GLU A 57 -17.19 5.31 -0.11
N ARG A 58 -17.55 6.27 0.75
CA ARG A 58 -16.58 7.15 1.43
C ARG A 58 -15.78 6.36 2.45
N GLU A 59 -16.43 5.49 3.23
CA GLU A 59 -15.74 4.62 4.18
C GLU A 59 -14.84 3.61 3.46
N ILE A 60 -15.31 3.03 2.35
CA ILE A 60 -14.52 2.07 1.56
C ILE A 60 -13.24 2.72 1.02
N ARG A 61 -13.33 3.95 0.50
CA ARG A 61 -12.14 4.70 0.05
C ARG A 61 -11.17 4.99 1.19
N ARG A 62 -11.69 5.49 2.33
CA ARG A 62 -10.85 5.74 3.52
C ARG A 62 -10.13 4.48 3.97
N LEU A 63 -10.83 3.35 4.04
CA LEU A 63 -10.25 2.07 4.44
C LEU A 63 -9.19 1.59 3.45
N ALA A 64 -9.38 1.79 2.15
CA ALA A 64 -8.38 1.41 1.15
C ALA A 64 -7.13 2.29 1.24
N ASP A 65 -7.29 3.60 1.44
CA ASP A 65 -6.16 4.52 1.67
C ASP A 65 -5.37 4.09 2.92
N GLU A 66 -6.06 3.75 4.00
CA GLU A 66 -5.46 3.28 5.25
C GLU A 66 -4.75 1.92 5.10
N TYR A 67 -5.37 0.98 4.38
CA TYR A 67 -4.81 -0.34 4.12
C TYR A 67 -3.49 -0.28 3.33
N ILE A 68 -3.43 0.57 2.30
CA ILE A 68 -2.20 0.81 1.52
C ILE A 68 -1.16 1.56 2.35
N ALA A 69 -1.56 2.59 3.11
CA ALA A 69 -0.64 3.35 3.95
C ALA A 69 0.00 2.51 5.08
N LEU A 70 -0.69 1.46 5.53
CA LEU A 70 -0.19 0.51 6.52
C LEU A 70 0.63 -0.64 5.93
N ASP A 71 0.73 -0.73 4.59
CA ASP A 71 1.40 -1.84 3.88
C ASP A 71 0.87 -3.23 4.32
N GLU A 72 -0.43 -3.33 4.60
CA GLU A 72 -1.08 -4.57 5.03
C GLU A 72 -1.22 -5.60 3.88
N GLY A 73 -1.11 -5.11 2.65
CA GLY A 73 -1.11 -5.88 1.40
C GLY A 73 -1.72 -5.07 0.25
N GLU A 74 -1.98 -5.74 -0.87
CA GLU A 74 -2.51 -5.09 -2.09
C GLU A 74 -3.72 -5.82 -2.70
N GLY A 75 -4.12 -6.96 -2.12
CA GLY A 75 -5.17 -7.82 -2.66
C GLY A 75 -6.59 -7.49 -2.17
N VAL A 76 -7.57 -7.66 -3.05
CA VAL A 76 -9.00 -7.41 -2.78
C VAL A 76 -9.57 -8.32 -1.68
N PRO A 77 -9.33 -9.66 -1.68
CA PRO A 77 -9.82 -10.54 -0.61
C PRO A 77 -9.25 -10.19 0.77
N GLU A 78 -7.96 -9.87 0.82
CA GLU A 78 -7.22 -9.49 2.03
C GLU A 78 -7.73 -8.15 2.57
N PHE A 79 -7.93 -7.17 1.69
CA PHE A 79 -8.52 -5.89 2.04
C PHE A 79 -9.94 -6.04 2.61
N ILE A 80 -10.80 -6.86 2.00
CA ILE A 80 -12.16 -7.10 2.52
C ILE A 80 -12.09 -7.75 3.91
N ALA A 81 -11.23 -8.74 4.11
CA ALA A 81 -11.05 -9.38 5.41
C ALA A 81 -10.51 -8.41 6.46
N TRP A 82 -9.58 -7.54 6.08
CA TRP A 82 -9.02 -6.50 6.93
C TRP A 82 -10.08 -5.45 7.31
N ALA A 83 -10.84 -4.93 6.34
CA ALA A 83 -11.88 -3.92 6.52
C ALA A 83 -13.00 -4.39 7.48
N ARG A 84 -13.31 -5.69 7.48
CA ARG A 84 -14.27 -6.29 8.43
C ARG A 84 -13.80 -6.27 9.88
N ARG A 85 -12.49 -6.32 10.10
CA ARG A 85 -11.86 -6.33 11.43
C ARG A 85 -11.53 -4.91 11.92
N HIS A 86 -11.47 -3.95 11.00
CA HIS A 86 -11.16 -2.57 11.34
C HIS A 86 -12.40 -1.84 11.87
N PRO A 87 -12.36 -1.30 13.09
CA PRO A 87 -13.52 -0.65 13.71
C PRO A 87 -13.93 0.59 12.90
N ARG A 88 -15.23 0.68 12.66
CA ARG A 88 -15.88 1.83 12.02
C ARG A 88 -15.80 3.01 12.99
N ALA A 89 -14.87 3.93 12.78
CA ALA A 89 -14.74 5.17 13.57
C ALA A 89 -15.75 6.23 13.12
#